data_AF-A0A699ZCV0-F1
#
_entry.id   AF-A0A699ZCV0-F1
#
_cell.length_a   1.000
_cell.length_b   1.000
_cell.length_c   1.000
_cell.angle_alpha   90.00
_cell.angle_beta   90.00
_cell.angle_gamma   90.00
#
_symmetry.space_group_name_H-M   'P 1'
#
loop_
_entity.id
_entity.type
_entity.pdbx_description
1 polymer ?
#
loop_
_entity_poly.entity_id
_entity_poly.type
_entity_poly.pdbx_seq_one_letter_code
_entity_poly.pdbx_strand_id
1 'polypeptide(L)'
;TPADPVDALRVQHQQYSAWITQFINSNAQAGEQLAPASGTASIPELVSAMASASSAQGHLTYLKYWAETAALDALGLALQAGDYAASYAQGLPGGSLQQLMTIAATIDARMQESRYTLYSRFLQDAQEVLALMGWPPPLSTTTTTTAAADVMPNPDLAPPNGASAEAAAAGVQQPAELSVGGGPGADPARHFVGWEAQPALLPTLLLVLRLLTQLQQLVERSAFARLGQEVAAEGGQAEEEPLLWAATTLVAPLQARLLAQFDPCMPAGRLDQPGWMFQLVLRLTQEHVGCMAVLQPLVVACGLASHYHMGVEWARALRDAAKVRGVRWGLPRGQGEAGAGGSVD
;
A
#
# COMPACT_ATOMS: atom_id res chain seq x y z
N THR A 1 29.91 -13.63 -22.76
CA THR A 1 29.95 -13.49 -21.29
C THR A 1 28.51 -13.50 -20.80
N PRO A 2 28.14 -14.37 -19.84
CA PRO A 2 26.80 -14.31 -19.27
C PRO A 2 26.61 -12.93 -18.63
N ALA A 3 25.46 -12.30 -18.89
CA ALA A 3 25.11 -11.01 -18.29
C ALA A 3 25.19 -11.15 -16.76
N ASP A 4 25.75 -10.14 -16.09
CA ASP A 4 25.79 -10.11 -14.62
C ASP A 4 24.34 -10.29 -14.11
N PRO A 5 24.05 -11.30 -13.27
CA PRO A 5 22.73 -11.49 -12.72
C PRO A 5 22.20 -10.21 -12.05
N VAL A 6 23.06 -9.39 -11.45
CA VAL A 6 22.68 -8.10 -10.84
C VAL A 6 22.15 -7.12 -11.88
N ASP A 7 22.72 -7.08 -13.08
CA ASP A 7 22.26 -6.21 -14.15
C ASP A 7 20.90 -6.65 -14.70
N ALA A 8 20.66 -7.96 -14.83
CA ALA A 8 19.36 -8.50 -15.21
C ALA A 8 18.27 -8.15 -14.18
N LEU A 9 18.58 -8.25 -12.88
CA LEU A 9 17.67 -7.85 -11.81
C LEU A 9 17.36 -6.35 -11.85
N ARG A 10 18.35 -5.51 -12.16
CA ARG A 10 18.19 -4.06 -12.27
C ARG A 10 17.23 -3.70 -13.40
N VAL A 11 17.41 -4.29 -14.59
CA VAL A 11 16.53 -4.07 -15.75
C VAL A 11 15.10 -4.51 -15.45
N GLN A 12 14.93 -5.68 -14.82
CA GLN A 12 13.61 -6.19 -14.47
C GLN A 12 12.91 -5.31 -13.43
N HIS A 13 13.63 -4.84 -12.40
CA HIS A 13 13.11 -3.90 -11.42
C HIS A 13 12.66 -2.57 -12.06
N GLN A 14 13.42 -2.05 -13.02
CA GLN A 14 13.07 -0.83 -13.76
C GLN A 14 11.79 -1.01 -14.59
N GLN A 15 11.66 -2.14 -15.30
CA GLN A 15 10.46 -2.46 -16.09
C GLN A 15 9.22 -2.57 -15.20
N TYR A 16 9.30 -3.27 -14.07
CA TYR A 16 8.18 -3.37 -13.13
C TYR A 16 7.82 -2.02 -12.49
N SER A 17 8.83 -1.22 -12.11
CA SER A 17 8.60 0.11 -11.55
C SER A 17 7.90 1.01 -12.56
N ALA A 18 8.36 1.01 -13.82
CA ALA A 18 7.73 1.77 -14.90
C ALA A 18 6.28 1.32 -15.16
N TRP A 19 6.03 0.01 -15.17
CA TRP A 19 4.67 -0.52 -15.35
C TRP A 19 3.73 -0.14 -14.20
N ILE A 20 4.17 -0.28 -12.94
CA ILE A 20 3.35 0.09 -11.78
C ILE A 20 3.03 1.58 -11.82
N THR A 21 4.01 2.43 -12.15
CA THR A 21 3.79 3.87 -12.34
C THR A 21 2.79 4.13 -13.47
N GLN A 22 2.92 3.44 -14.61
CA GLN A 22 1.97 3.58 -15.72
C GLN A 22 0.56 3.14 -15.32
N PHE A 23 0.42 2.04 -14.57
CA PHE A 23 -0.85 1.55 -14.04
C PHE A 23 -1.47 2.53 -13.04
N ILE A 24 -0.67 3.09 -12.13
CA ILE A 24 -1.11 4.14 -11.21
C ILE A 24 -1.65 5.33 -11.99
N ASN A 25 -0.89 5.81 -12.98
CA ASN A 25 -1.26 6.97 -13.78
C ASN A 25 -2.50 6.71 -14.63
N SER A 26 -2.64 5.52 -15.23
CA SER A 26 -3.82 5.19 -16.05
C SER A 26 -5.09 5.04 -15.21
N ASN A 27 -5.00 4.50 -13.99
CA ASN A 27 -6.14 4.41 -13.08
C ASN A 27 -6.48 5.75 -12.44
N ALA A 28 -5.50 6.62 -12.19
CA ALA A 28 -5.75 8.00 -11.74
C ALA A 28 -6.53 8.77 -12.82
N GLN A 29 -6.11 8.70 -14.09
CA GLN A 29 -6.81 9.31 -15.22
C GLN A 29 -8.20 8.69 -15.47
N ALA A 30 -8.35 7.38 -15.30
CA ALA A 30 -9.66 6.73 -15.38
C ALA A 30 -10.58 7.15 -14.23
N GLY A 31 -10.04 7.40 -13.03
CA GLY A 31 -10.77 7.94 -11.89
C GLY A 31 -11.31 9.35 -12.14
N GLU A 32 -10.56 10.21 -12.83
CA GLU A 32 -11.06 11.52 -13.29
C GLU A 32 -12.20 11.41 -14.30
N GLN A 33 -12.18 10.39 -15.17
CA GLN A 33 -13.23 10.15 -16.17
C GLN A 33 -14.47 9.41 -15.63
N LEU A 34 -14.31 8.64 -14.55
CA LEU A 34 -15.37 7.91 -13.85
C LEU A 34 -16.10 8.74 -12.79
N ALA A 35 -15.91 10.06 -12.77
CA ALA A 35 -16.84 10.95 -12.10
C ALA A 35 -18.11 11.15 -12.96
N PRO A 36 -19.10 10.22 -12.89
CA PRO A 36 -20.48 10.71 -12.82
C PRO A 36 -21.41 9.90 -11.89
N ALA A 37 -22.41 10.64 -11.38
CA ALA A 37 -23.65 10.19 -10.75
C ALA A 37 -23.55 9.55 -9.34
N SER A 38 -23.52 10.43 -8.33
CA SER A 38 -24.43 10.38 -7.16
C SER A 38 -24.95 8.99 -6.74
N GLY A 39 -24.05 8.19 -6.19
CA GLY A 39 -24.37 7.12 -5.23
C GLY A 39 -23.94 7.56 -3.84
N THR A 40 -24.33 8.76 -3.42
CA THR A 40 -24.07 9.25 -2.07
C THR A 40 -25.04 8.53 -1.12
N ALA A 41 -24.61 7.43 -0.51
CA ALA A 41 -25.08 7.17 0.84
C ALA A 41 -24.56 8.34 1.68
N SER A 42 -25.42 9.32 1.91
CA SER A 42 -25.13 10.49 2.71
C SER A 42 -24.76 10.06 4.13
N ILE A 43 -23.92 10.81 4.84
CA ILE A 43 -23.56 10.53 6.25
C ILE A 43 -24.79 10.22 7.12
N PRO A 44 -25.95 10.90 6.95
CA PRO A 44 -27.20 10.52 7.61
C PRO A 44 -27.67 9.09 7.34
N GLU A 45 -27.46 8.53 6.14
CA GLU A 45 -27.86 7.15 5.80
C GLU A 45 -26.93 6.11 6.42
N LEU A 46 -25.62 6.37 6.50
CA LEU A 46 -24.67 5.54 7.25
C LEU A 46 -24.97 5.57 8.75
N VAL A 47 -25.28 6.76 9.29
CA VAL A 47 -25.68 6.93 10.69
C VAL A 47 -27.04 6.30 10.98
N SER A 48 -28.02 6.42 10.07
CA SER A 48 -29.30 5.71 10.16
C SER A 48 -29.14 4.20 10.05
N ALA A 49 -28.23 3.69 9.22
CA ALA A 49 -27.91 2.26 9.14
C ALA A 49 -27.29 1.74 10.45
N MET A 50 -26.37 2.51 11.06
CA MET A 50 -25.78 2.15 12.36
C MET A 50 -26.76 2.30 13.53
N ALA A 51 -27.66 3.28 13.49
CA ALA A 51 -28.67 3.51 14.52
C ALA A 51 -29.86 2.54 14.40
N SER A 52 -30.18 2.07 13.19
CA SER A 52 -31.21 1.05 12.94
C SER A 52 -30.73 -0.38 13.23
N ALA A 53 -29.41 -0.60 13.25
CA ALA A 53 -28.84 -1.85 13.76
C ALA A 53 -29.04 -1.91 15.28
N SER A 54 -30.08 -2.63 15.71
CA SER A 54 -30.59 -2.81 17.07
C SER A 54 -29.64 -3.54 18.05
N SER A 55 -28.33 -3.36 17.91
CA SER A 55 -27.32 -3.98 18.76
C SER A 55 -26.63 -2.91 19.61
N ALA A 56 -26.43 -3.20 20.90
CA ALA A 56 -25.63 -2.36 21.79
C ALA A 56 -24.24 -2.04 21.21
N GLN A 57 -23.72 -2.92 20.34
CA GLN A 57 -22.47 -2.73 19.60
C GLN A 57 -22.52 -1.51 18.67
N GLY A 58 -23.60 -1.30 17.92
CA GLY A 58 -23.74 -0.14 17.01
C GLY A 58 -23.72 1.19 17.76
N HIS A 59 -24.37 1.23 18.93
CA HIS A 59 -24.40 2.42 19.78
C HIS A 59 -23.04 2.72 20.43
N LEU A 60 -22.32 1.69 20.87
CA LEU A 60 -20.95 1.84 21.41
C LEU A 60 -19.97 2.31 20.32
N THR A 61 -20.07 1.78 19.11
CA THR A 61 -19.27 2.24 17.95
C THR A 61 -19.55 3.72 17.65
N TYR A 62 -20.80 4.15 17.72
CA TYR A 62 -21.18 5.55 17.53
C TYR A 62 -20.64 6.49 18.63
N LEU A 63 -20.74 6.09 19.90
CA LEU A 63 -20.19 6.89 21.02
C LEU A 63 -18.67 6.97 20.94
N LYS A 64 -18.02 5.85 20.62
CA LYS A 64 -16.57 5.79 20.39
C LYS A 64 -16.16 6.73 19.25
N TYR A 65 -16.87 6.67 18.12
CA TYR A 65 -16.63 7.57 16.99
C TYR A 65 -16.71 9.05 17.38
N TRP A 66 -17.75 9.44 18.14
CA TRP A 66 -17.91 10.82 18.57
C TRP A 66 -16.78 11.28 19.50
N ALA A 67 -16.39 10.43 20.46
CA ALA A 67 -15.29 10.72 21.35
C ALA A 67 -13.95 10.86 20.60
N GLU A 68 -13.70 9.98 19.63
CA GLU A 68 -12.46 9.97 18.84
C GLU A 68 -12.41 11.15 17.87
N THR A 69 -13.54 11.50 17.24
CA THR A 69 -13.63 12.68 16.38
C THR A 69 -13.43 13.96 17.20
N ALA A 70 -14.07 14.07 18.37
CA ALA A 70 -13.87 15.20 19.28
C ALA A 70 -12.42 15.31 19.77
N ALA A 71 -11.75 14.17 19.99
CA ALA A 71 -10.32 14.16 20.34
C ALA A 71 -9.45 14.65 19.18
N LEU A 72 -9.76 14.26 17.94
CA LEU A 72 -9.08 14.77 16.74
C LEU A 72 -9.31 16.27 16.53
N ASP A 73 -10.53 16.77 16.75
CA ASP A 73 -10.85 18.19 16.67
C ASP A 73 -10.12 18.99 17.76
N ALA A 74 -10.11 18.50 19.00
CA ALA A 74 -9.39 19.12 20.10
C ALA A 74 -7.88 19.16 19.85
N LEU A 75 -7.30 18.06 19.33
CA LEU A 75 -5.91 18.02 18.91
C LEU A 75 -5.66 19.01 17.75
N GLY A 76 -6.62 19.09 16.83
CA GLY A 76 -6.55 20.00 15.69
C GLY A 76 -6.46 21.47 16.10
N LEU A 77 -7.34 21.88 17.03
CA LEU A 77 -7.37 23.21 17.63
C LEU A 77 -6.11 23.49 18.46
N ALA A 78 -5.65 22.52 19.24
CA ALA A 78 -4.45 22.66 20.04
C ALA A 78 -3.23 22.96 19.15
N LEU A 79 -3.08 22.23 18.05
CA LEU A 79 -1.98 22.46 17.10
C LEU A 79 -2.03 23.87 16.49
N GLN A 80 -3.22 24.33 16.08
CA GLN A 80 -3.39 25.69 15.58
C GLN A 80 -2.99 26.73 16.64
N ALA A 81 -3.41 26.53 17.90
CA ALA A 81 -3.03 27.42 18.99
C ALA A 81 -1.50 27.43 19.23
N GLY A 82 -0.83 26.28 19.06
CA GLY A 82 0.64 26.18 19.07
C GLY A 82 1.30 27.02 17.98
N ASP A 83 0.82 26.92 16.75
CA ASP A 83 1.33 27.70 15.60
C ASP A 83 1.15 29.21 15.84
N TYR A 84 -0.02 29.62 16.34
CA TYR A 84 -0.26 31.02 16.74
C TYR A 84 0.69 31.46 17.85
N ALA A 85 0.84 30.68 18.92
CA ALA A 85 1.74 31.03 20.02
C ALA A 85 3.20 31.21 19.56
N ALA A 86 3.67 30.35 18.65
CA ALA A 86 5.01 30.46 18.06
C ALA A 86 5.19 31.76 17.25
N SER A 87 4.16 32.19 16.51
CA SER A 87 4.20 33.46 15.76
C SER A 87 4.25 34.69 16.67
N TYR A 88 3.52 34.68 17.79
CA TYR A 88 3.50 35.78 18.76
C TYR A 88 4.78 35.87 19.60
N ALA A 89 5.44 34.74 19.87
CA ALA A 89 6.66 34.70 20.68
C ALA A 89 7.83 35.49 20.06
N GLN A 90 7.81 35.77 18.76
CA GLN A 90 8.85 36.53 18.06
C GLN A 90 8.89 38.03 18.46
N GLY A 91 7.86 38.55 19.13
CA GLY A 91 7.76 39.97 19.50
C GLY A 91 7.96 40.30 20.99
N LEU A 92 8.23 39.32 21.85
CA LEU A 92 8.19 39.49 23.30
C LEU A 92 9.58 39.64 23.96
N PRO A 93 9.70 40.44 25.04
CA PRO A 93 10.97 40.64 25.75
C PRO A 93 11.46 39.35 26.45
N GLY A 94 12.79 39.15 26.42
CA GLY A 94 13.46 37.85 26.54
C GLY A 94 13.19 36.99 27.79
N GLY A 95 12.75 37.57 28.91
CA GLY A 95 12.39 36.78 30.11
C GLY A 95 11.07 36.02 29.96
N SER A 96 10.10 36.58 29.24
CA SER A 96 8.81 35.95 28.96
C SER A 96 8.90 34.91 27.84
N LEU A 97 9.87 35.08 26.94
CA LEU A 97 10.10 34.21 25.79
C LEU A 97 10.54 32.81 26.21
N GLN A 98 11.45 32.69 27.19
CA GLN A 98 11.93 31.38 27.66
C GLN A 98 10.81 30.57 28.34
N GLN A 99 9.94 31.22 29.11
CA GLN A 99 8.77 30.57 29.72
C GLN A 99 7.76 30.12 28.67
N LEU A 100 7.46 30.96 27.67
CA LEU A 100 6.57 30.60 26.56
C LEU A 100 7.14 29.45 25.72
N MET A 101 8.44 29.45 25.43
CA MET A 101 9.11 28.33 24.76
C MET A 101 9.01 27.03 25.55
N THR A 102 9.16 27.08 26.89
CA THR A 102 9.04 25.89 27.74
C THR A 102 7.61 25.35 27.75
N ILE A 103 6.61 26.24 27.82
CA ILE A 103 5.19 25.87 27.75
C ILE A 103 4.88 25.27 26.38
N ALA A 104 5.32 25.90 25.29
CA ALA A 104 5.13 25.42 23.93
C ALA A 104 5.75 24.02 23.72
N ALA A 105 6.99 23.82 24.17
CA ALA A 105 7.66 22.51 24.08
C ALA A 105 6.92 21.43 24.89
N THR A 106 6.39 21.77 26.07
CA THR A 106 5.62 20.84 26.91
C THR A 106 4.29 20.46 26.24
N ILE A 107 3.62 21.45 25.65
CA ILE A 107 2.38 21.26 24.91
C ILE A 107 2.63 20.37 23.68
N ASP A 108 3.68 20.65 22.90
CA ASP A 108 4.04 19.85 21.73
C ASP A 108 4.36 18.39 22.10
N ALA A 109 5.15 18.17 23.15
CA ALA A 109 5.45 16.82 23.65
C ALA A 109 4.18 16.03 24.01
N ARG A 110 3.20 16.67 24.69
CA ARG A 110 1.91 16.04 25.02
C ARG A 110 1.06 15.76 23.77
N MET A 111 1.11 16.64 22.77
CA MET A 111 0.42 16.39 21.51
C MET A 111 1.05 15.24 20.73
N GLN A 112 2.38 15.15 20.70
CA GLN A 112 3.09 14.02 20.11
C GLN A 112 2.74 12.70 20.81
N GLU A 113 2.72 12.67 22.14
CA GLU A 113 2.29 11.50 22.92
C GLU A 113 0.83 11.11 22.61
N SER A 114 -0.07 12.09 22.54
CA SER A 114 -1.49 11.87 22.22
C SER A 114 -1.66 11.33 20.79
N ARG A 115 -0.93 11.88 19.81
CA ARG A 115 -0.92 11.40 18.42
C ARG A 115 -0.46 9.96 18.33
N TYR A 116 0.64 9.61 19.01
CA TYR A 116 1.17 8.25 19.02
C TYR A 116 0.19 7.26 19.65
N THR A 117 -0.45 7.67 20.76
CA THR A 117 -1.46 6.85 21.45
C THR A 117 -2.67 6.61 20.55
N LEU A 118 -3.20 7.64 19.91
CA LEU A 118 -4.34 7.51 18.98
C LEU A 118 -3.98 6.68 17.75
N TYR A 119 -2.80 6.91 17.17
CA TYR A 119 -2.30 6.15 16.02
C TYR A 119 -2.20 4.65 16.34
N SER A 120 -1.52 4.30 17.44
CA SER A 120 -1.38 2.89 17.86
C SER A 120 -2.73 2.24 18.14
N ARG A 121 -3.66 2.99 18.76
CA ARG A 121 -5.01 2.50 19.02
C ARG A 121 -5.80 2.24 17.74
N PHE A 122 -5.86 3.19 16.81
CA PHE A 122 -6.56 3.03 15.54
C PHE A 122 -5.95 1.92 14.69
N LEU A 123 -4.62 1.81 14.69
CA LEU A 123 -3.94 0.74 13.99
C LEU A 123 -4.32 -0.65 14.56
N GLN A 124 -4.34 -0.78 15.90
CA GLN A 124 -4.77 -2.01 16.56
C GLN A 124 -6.23 -2.34 16.23
N ASP A 125 -7.14 -1.37 16.37
CA ASP A 125 -8.56 -1.56 16.07
C ASP A 125 -8.77 -1.97 14.61
N ALA A 126 -8.04 -1.37 13.66
CA ALA A 126 -8.09 -1.73 12.25
C ALA A 126 -7.62 -3.17 12.03
N GLN A 127 -6.51 -3.58 12.66
CA GLN A 127 -5.98 -4.94 12.56
C GLN A 127 -6.94 -5.98 13.14
N GLU A 128 -7.59 -5.68 14.27
CA GLU A 128 -8.61 -6.56 14.87
C GLU A 128 -9.80 -6.75 13.93
N VAL A 129 -10.32 -5.66 13.36
CA VAL A 129 -11.44 -5.73 12.39
C VAL A 129 -11.02 -6.50 11.13
N LEU A 130 -9.85 -6.22 10.58
CA LEU A 130 -9.32 -6.94 9.42
C LEU A 130 -9.16 -8.44 9.70
N ALA A 131 -8.64 -8.81 10.86
CA ALA A 131 -8.51 -10.21 11.27
C ALA A 131 -9.87 -10.91 11.37
N LEU A 132 -10.88 -10.24 11.94
CA LEU A 132 -12.26 -10.77 11.99
C LEU A 132 -12.82 -11.00 10.59
N MET A 133 -12.55 -10.09 9.64
CA MET A 133 -12.94 -10.20 8.23
C MET A 133 -12.16 -11.28 7.45
N GLY A 134 -11.23 -11.99 8.09
CA GLY A 134 -10.38 -12.99 7.44
C GLY A 134 -9.31 -12.37 6.53
N TRP A 135 -8.98 -11.09 6.75
CA TRP A 135 -7.92 -10.41 6.03
C TRP A 135 -6.56 -10.63 6.72
N PRO A 136 -5.47 -10.86 5.97
CA PRO A 136 -5.42 -10.93 4.51
C PRO A 136 -5.76 -12.33 3.98
N PRO A 137 -6.21 -12.45 2.71
CA PRO A 137 -6.42 -13.75 2.07
C PRO A 137 -5.14 -14.58 2.03
N PRO A 138 -5.23 -15.92 2.16
CA PRO A 138 -4.07 -16.78 1.98
C PRO A 138 -3.43 -16.53 0.62
N LEU A 139 -2.10 -16.41 0.59
CA LEU A 139 -1.38 -16.25 -0.67
C LEU A 139 -1.49 -17.59 -1.41
N SER A 140 -2.24 -17.61 -2.50
CA SER A 140 -2.33 -18.79 -3.37
C SER A 140 -0.96 -19.06 -3.98
N THR A 141 -0.22 -19.99 -3.38
CA THR A 141 0.97 -20.58 -3.99
C THR A 141 0.47 -21.54 -5.06
N THR A 142 0.05 -21.01 -6.20
CA THR A 142 -0.21 -21.81 -7.39
C THR A 142 1.15 -22.35 -7.86
N THR A 143 1.63 -23.40 -7.20
CA THR A 143 2.59 -24.33 -7.78
C THR A 143 1.80 -25.04 -8.86
N THR A 144 1.70 -24.41 -10.02
CA THR A 144 1.31 -25.08 -11.26
C THR A 144 2.46 -26.02 -11.57
N THR A 145 2.50 -27.15 -10.86
CA THR A 145 3.35 -28.27 -11.21
C THR A 145 2.73 -28.85 -12.47
N THR A 146 3.16 -28.33 -13.63
CA THR A 146 3.04 -29.00 -14.92
C THR A 146 3.90 -30.26 -14.89
N ALA A 147 3.45 -31.24 -14.09
CA ALA A 147 3.93 -32.60 -14.12
C ALA A 147 2.78 -33.46 -14.64
N ALA A 148 2.58 -33.46 -15.97
CA ALA A 148 2.15 -34.61 -16.76
C ALA A 148 1.80 -34.19 -18.21
N ALA A 149 2.18 -35.07 -19.14
CA ALA A 149 1.99 -35.09 -20.60
C ALA A 149 3.01 -34.22 -21.37
N ASP A 150 4.00 -34.76 -22.08
CA ASP A 150 3.92 -35.94 -22.96
C ASP A 150 5.29 -36.66 -23.06
N VAL A 151 5.44 -37.77 -22.34
CA VAL A 151 6.42 -38.80 -22.72
C VAL A 151 5.74 -39.62 -23.79
N MET A 152 6.00 -39.28 -25.06
CA MET A 152 5.71 -40.21 -26.14
C MET A 152 6.47 -41.53 -25.86
N PRO A 153 5.79 -42.69 -25.83
CA PRO A 153 6.49 -43.95 -25.98
C PRO A 153 7.00 -43.98 -27.42
N ASN A 154 8.32 -43.95 -27.60
CA ASN A 154 8.95 -44.20 -28.89
C ASN A 154 9.03 -45.72 -29.07
N PRO A 155 8.22 -46.37 -29.94
CA PRO A 155 8.50 -47.74 -30.34
C PRO A 155 9.49 -47.69 -31.52
N ASP A 156 10.39 -48.65 -31.55
CA ASP A 156 11.41 -48.86 -32.59
C ASP A 156 12.58 -47.86 -32.62
N LEU A 157 13.72 -48.30 -32.08
CA LEU A 157 14.88 -48.71 -32.88
C LEU A 157 16.06 -49.04 -31.96
N ALA A 158 16.49 -50.31 -31.98
CA ALA A 158 17.80 -50.76 -31.49
C ALA A 158 18.67 -51.18 -32.71
N PRO A 159 19.99 -51.40 -32.58
CA PRO A 159 21.05 -50.49 -33.02
C PRO A 159 21.88 -51.08 -34.20
N PRO A 160 22.96 -50.40 -34.68
CA PRO A 160 24.27 -50.78 -34.14
C PRO A 160 25.36 -49.67 -34.09
N ASN A 161 26.30 -49.87 -33.15
CA ASN A 161 27.74 -49.57 -33.16
C ASN A 161 28.28 -48.25 -33.75
N GLY A 162 29.01 -47.50 -32.90
CA GLY A 162 30.03 -46.56 -33.38
C GLY A 162 30.51 -45.59 -32.30
N ALA A 163 31.82 -45.52 -32.09
CA ALA A 163 32.50 -44.86 -30.98
C ALA A 163 32.54 -43.32 -31.04
N SER A 164 32.79 -42.75 -29.86
CA SER A 164 33.48 -41.47 -29.57
C SER A 164 32.82 -40.15 -30.00
N ALA A 165 32.44 -39.32 -29.02
CA ALA A 165 33.28 -38.21 -28.53
C ALA A 165 32.45 -37.25 -27.66
N GLU A 166 33.08 -36.82 -26.57
CA GLU A 166 32.69 -35.73 -25.68
C GLU A 166 32.16 -34.49 -26.40
N ALA A 167 30.97 -34.06 -26.02
CA ALA A 167 30.61 -32.64 -25.98
C ALA A 167 29.52 -32.44 -24.91
N ALA A 168 29.95 -32.03 -23.73
CA ALA A 168 29.08 -31.59 -22.65
C ALA A 168 28.35 -30.31 -23.08
N ALA A 169 27.19 -30.45 -23.71
CA ALA A 169 26.23 -29.38 -23.88
C ALA A 169 25.44 -29.23 -22.58
N ALA A 170 25.84 -28.26 -21.76
CA ALA A 170 25.06 -27.79 -20.63
C ALA A 170 23.67 -27.38 -21.14
N GLY A 171 22.67 -28.20 -20.81
CA GLY A 171 21.26 -27.89 -21.04
C GLY A 171 20.90 -26.65 -20.25
N VAL A 172 20.83 -25.52 -20.96
CA VAL A 172 20.19 -24.31 -20.47
C VAL A 172 18.71 -24.64 -20.35
N GLN A 173 18.29 -25.02 -19.15
CA GLN A 173 16.89 -24.97 -18.76
C GLN A 173 16.44 -23.51 -18.91
N GLN A 174 15.76 -23.21 -20.01
CA GLN A 174 15.01 -21.97 -20.13
C GLN A 174 14.06 -21.90 -18.91
N PRO A 175 14.07 -20.79 -18.14
CA PRO A 175 13.06 -20.62 -17.12
C PRO A 175 11.72 -20.62 -17.85
N ALA A 176 10.84 -21.54 -17.45
CA ALA A 176 9.48 -21.62 -17.95
C ALA A 176 8.92 -20.21 -18.03
N GLU A 177 8.69 -19.73 -19.26
CA GLU A 177 7.94 -18.51 -19.46
C GLU A 177 6.62 -18.73 -18.72
N LEU A 178 6.41 -17.91 -17.69
CA LEU A 178 5.12 -17.77 -17.03
C LEU A 178 4.16 -17.24 -18.09
N SER A 179 3.65 -18.17 -18.87
CA SER A 179 2.52 -17.95 -19.74
C SER A 179 1.41 -17.51 -18.80
N VAL A 180 1.13 -16.20 -18.82
CA VAL A 180 -0.13 -15.62 -18.38
C VAL A 180 -1.17 -16.06 -19.41
N GLY A 181 -1.35 -17.37 -19.52
CA GLY A 181 -2.33 -18.01 -20.36
C GLY A 181 -3.66 -17.76 -19.69
N GLY A 182 -4.33 -16.70 -20.14
CA GLY A 182 -5.77 -16.51 -19.96
C GLY A 182 -6.52 -17.63 -20.67
N GLY A 183 -6.46 -18.84 -20.12
CA GLY A 183 -7.32 -19.94 -20.52
C GLY A 183 -8.73 -19.65 -20.01
N PRO A 184 -9.76 -19.61 -20.87
CA PRO A 184 -11.13 -19.21 -20.51
C PRO A 184 -11.90 -20.27 -19.67
N GLY A 185 -11.23 -21.01 -18.80
CA GLY A 185 -11.85 -22.10 -18.03
C GLY A 185 -11.15 -22.49 -16.73
N ALA A 186 -10.18 -21.72 -16.24
CA ALA A 186 -9.69 -21.90 -14.88
C ALA A 186 -10.76 -21.38 -13.92
N ASP A 187 -11.33 -22.31 -13.16
CA ASP A 187 -12.28 -22.11 -12.07
C ASP A 187 -11.99 -20.78 -11.33
N PRO A 188 -12.96 -19.86 -11.15
CA PRO A 188 -12.80 -18.58 -10.41
C PRO A 188 -12.61 -18.82 -8.91
N ALA A 189 -11.69 -19.73 -8.59
CA ALA A 189 -11.33 -20.20 -7.29
C ALA A 189 -10.79 -19.02 -6.47
N ARG A 190 -11.68 -18.55 -5.60
CA ARG A 190 -11.39 -17.77 -4.40
C ARG A 190 -10.87 -16.37 -4.66
N HIS A 191 -11.64 -15.59 -5.41
CA HIS A 191 -11.69 -14.15 -5.16
C HIS A 191 -11.84 -13.93 -3.65
N PHE A 192 -11.09 -12.98 -3.08
CA PHE A 192 -11.31 -12.59 -1.70
C PHE A 192 -12.74 -12.06 -1.56
N VAL A 193 -13.65 -12.92 -1.11
CA VAL A 193 -15.05 -12.57 -0.80
C VAL A 193 -15.12 -11.82 0.53
N GLY A 194 -14.01 -11.65 1.27
CA GLY A 194 -14.08 -11.31 2.70
C GLY A 194 -14.79 -9.99 3.04
N TRP A 195 -14.75 -8.98 2.15
CA TRP A 195 -15.56 -7.77 2.32
C TRP A 195 -17.06 -8.07 2.24
N GLU A 196 -17.45 -8.91 1.28
CA GLU A 196 -18.83 -9.35 1.03
C GLU A 196 -19.30 -10.43 2.00
N ALA A 197 -18.38 -11.23 2.53
CA ALA A 197 -18.66 -12.31 3.48
C ALA A 197 -19.02 -11.76 4.87
N GLN A 198 -18.54 -10.56 5.20
CA GLN A 198 -18.78 -9.91 6.49
C GLN A 198 -19.17 -8.43 6.33
N PRO A 199 -20.30 -8.14 5.66
CA PRO A 199 -20.72 -6.77 5.36
C PRO A 199 -21.01 -5.96 6.63
N ALA A 200 -21.32 -6.64 7.75
CA ALA A 200 -21.56 -6.02 9.05
C ALA A 200 -20.31 -5.36 9.66
N LEU A 201 -19.10 -5.81 9.30
CA LEU A 201 -17.85 -5.25 9.82
C LEU A 201 -17.29 -4.10 8.97
N LEU A 202 -17.73 -4.01 7.71
CA LEU A 202 -17.25 -2.99 6.77
C LEU A 202 -17.46 -1.55 7.28
N PRO A 203 -18.62 -1.16 7.86
CA PRO A 203 -18.78 0.18 8.42
C PRO A 203 -17.76 0.49 9.54
N THR A 204 -17.49 -0.48 10.40
CA THR A 204 -16.50 -0.35 11.48
C THR A 204 -15.10 -0.17 10.92
N LEU A 205 -14.74 -0.93 9.87
CA LEU A 205 -13.44 -0.76 9.22
C LEU A 205 -13.31 0.62 8.56
N LEU A 206 -14.31 1.03 7.78
CA LEU A 206 -14.34 2.35 7.12
C LEU A 206 -14.19 3.47 8.14
N LEU A 207 -14.83 3.34 9.30
CA LEU A 207 -14.72 4.29 10.41
C LEU A 207 -13.29 4.40 10.92
N VAL A 208 -12.66 3.28 11.28
CA VAL A 208 -11.31 3.28 11.85
C VAL A 208 -10.28 3.78 10.83
N LEU A 209 -10.37 3.34 9.57
CA LEU A 209 -9.49 3.81 8.50
C LEU A 209 -9.67 5.31 8.21
N ARG A 210 -10.90 5.82 8.31
CA ARG A 210 -11.16 7.26 8.21
C ARG A 210 -10.49 8.03 9.34
N LEU A 211 -10.67 7.61 10.59
CA LEU A 211 -10.04 8.26 11.76
C LEU A 211 -8.51 8.25 11.64
N LEU A 212 -7.95 7.14 11.17
CA LEU A 212 -6.50 7.03 10.89
C LEU A 212 -6.05 8.02 9.82
N THR A 213 -6.83 8.18 8.74
CA THR A 213 -6.53 9.13 7.65
C THR A 213 -6.65 10.58 8.12
N GLN A 214 -7.65 10.90 8.93
CA GLN A 214 -7.81 12.22 9.53
C GLN A 214 -6.66 12.56 10.49
N LEU A 215 -6.22 11.58 11.29
CA LEU A 215 -5.03 11.74 12.14
C LEU A 215 -3.78 11.99 11.28
N GLN A 216 -3.62 11.28 10.17
CA GLN A 216 -2.51 11.54 9.24
C GLN A 216 -2.56 12.97 8.69
N GLN A 217 -3.72 13.44 8.21
CA GLN A 217 -3.88 14.82 7.74
C GLN A 217 -3.50 15.86 8.81
N LEU A 218 -3.75 15.56 10.10
CA LEU A 218 -3.37 16.41 11.23
C LEU A 218 -1.88 16.37 11.58
N VAL A 219 -1.22 15.23 11.35
CA VAL A 219 0.22 15.06 11.60
C VAL A 219 1.04 15.61 10.44
N GLU A 220 0.61 15.37 9.21
CA GLU A 220 1.29 15.69 7.96
C GLU A 220 0.67 16.93 7.27
N ARG A 221 0.13 17.86 8.06
CA ARG A 221 -0.62 19.05 7.57
C ARG A 221 0.11 19.80 6.46
N SER A 222 1.42 20.00 6.58
CA SER A 222 2.21 20.71 5.58
C SER A 222 2.30 19.92 4.26
N ALA A 223 2.38 18.60 4.30
CA ALA A 223 2.38 17.76 3.10
C ALA A 223 1.03 17.85 2.39
N PHE A 224 -0.08 17.70 3.14
CA PHE A 224 -1.43 17.79 2.57
C PHE A 224 -1.81 19.22 2.11
N ALA A 225 -1.30 20.26 2.77
CA ALA A 225 -1.54 21.64 2.36
C ALA A 225 -0.91 21.96 0.98
N ARG A 226 0.21 21.32 0.63
CA ARG A 226 0.87 21.51 -0.67
C ARG A 226 0.07 20.91 -1.82
N LEU A 227 -0.64 19.80 -1.60
CA LEU A 227 -1.49 19.18 -2.63
C LEU A 227 -2.55 20.16 -3.18
N GLY A 228 -3.09 21.04 -2.33
CA GLY A 228 -4.03 22.07 -2.76
C GLY A 228 -3.40 23.26 -3.50
N GLN A 229 -2.08 23.41 -3.47
CA GLN A 229 -1.33 24.54 -4.05
C GLN A 229 -0.69 24.21 -5.40
N GLU A 230 -0.48 22.93 -5.73
CA GLU A 230 0.30 22.49 -6.89
C GLU A 230 -0.33 22.77 -8.25
N VAL A 231 -1.61 23.14 -8.32
CA VAL A 231 -2.30 23.48 -9.58
C VAL A 231 -1.67 24.68 -10.32
N ALA A 232 -0.81 25.47 -9.66
CA ALA A 232 -0.24 26.69 -10.25
C ALA A 232 1.25 26.60 -10.65
N ALA A 233 1.99 25.55 -10.29
CA ALA A 233 3.44 25.48 -10.47
C ALA A 233 3.84 24.53 -11.62
N GLU A 234 3.69 24.97 -12.86
CA GLU A 234 4.18 24.27 -14.06
C GLU A 234 5.72 24.24 -14.06
N GLY A 235 6.33 23.15 -13.56
CA GLY A 235 7.77 22.89 -13.77
C GLY A 235 8.59 22.43 -12.57
N GLY A 236 7.98 22.29 -11.38
CA GLY A 236 8.62 21.63 -10.25
C GLY A 236 8.61 20.11 -10.41
N GLN A 237 9.69 19.42 -9.99
CA GLN A 237 9.64 17.98 -9.79
C GLN A 237 8.49 17.68 -8.84
N ALA A 238 7.46 16.98 -9.30
CA ALA A 238 6.31 16.62 -8.47
C ALA A 238 6.84 15.82 -7.27
N GLU A 239 6.77 16.41 -6.07
CA GLU A 239 7.06 15.67 -4.86
C GLU A 239 6.02 14.54 -4.76
N GLU A 240 6.48 13.32 -4.51
CA GLU A 240 5.59 12.17 -4.41
C GLU A 240 4.60 12.41 -3.24
N GLU A 241 3.30 12.40 -3.55
CA GLU A 241 2.24 12.63 -2.57
C GLU A 241 2.36 11.66 -1.39
N PRO A 242 2.06 12.09 -0.14
CA PRO A 242 2.20 11.23 1.02
C PRO A 242 1.26 10.02 0.91
N LEU A 243 1.80 8.82 1.14
CA LEU A 243 1.05 7.56 1.09
C LEU A 243 0.05 7.47 2.24
N LEU A 244 -1.20 7.11 1.96
CA LEU A 244 -2.24 7.05 2.99
C LEU A 244 -1.98 5.91 4.00
N TRP A 245 -2.04 6.24 5.30
CA TRP A 245 -1.91 5.27 6.40
C TRP A 245 -2.99 4.19 6.36
N ALA A 246 -4.16 4.49 5.83
CA ALA A 246 -5.21 3.49 5.60
C ALA A 246 -4.73 2.40 4.62
N ALA A 247 -4.07 2.78 3.52
CA ALA A 247 -3.55 1.83 2.53
C ALA A 247 -2.39 1.00 3.09
N THR A 248 -1.45 1.63 3.81
CA THR A 248 -0.36 0.89 4.46
C THR A 248 -0.88 -0.10 5.49
N THR A 249 -1.91 0.27 6.27
CA THR A 249 -2.55 -0.61 7.25
C THR A 249 -3.18 -1.83 6.59
N LEU A 250 -3.87 -1.65 5.46
CA LEU A 250 -4.46 -2.76 4.70
C LEU A 250 -3.37 -3.68 4.13
N VAL A 251 -2.25 -3.12 3.66
CA VAL A 251 -1.16 -3.89 3.05
C VAL A 251 -0.29 -4.58 4.10
N ALA A 252 -0.15 -4.04 5.32
CA ALA A 252 0.80 -4.53 6.31
C ALA A 252 0.73 -6.05 6.57
N PRO A 253 -0.45 -6.69 6.68
CA PRO A 253 -0.54 -8.14 6.82
C PRO A 253 -0.05 -8.91 5.58
N LEU A 254 -0.31 -8.40 4.37
CA LEU A 254 0.25 -8.97 3.14
C LEU A 254 1.76 -8.79 3.08
N GLN A 255 2.27 -7.61 3.46
CA GLN A 255 3.70 -7.36 3.56
C GLN A 255 4.36 -8.37 4.48
N ALA A 256 3.80 -8.63 5.66
CA ALA A 256 4.34 -9.64 6.59
C ALA A 256 4.40 -11.04 5.96
N ARG A 257 3.34 -11.44 5.21
CA ARG A 257 3.32 -12.73 4.50
C ARG A 257 4.31 -12.78 3.34
N LEU A 258 4.44 -11.71 2.57
CA LEU A 258 5.47 -11.58 1.54
C LEU A 258 6.85 -11.70 2.17
N LEU A 259 7.09 -10.98 3.29
CA LEU A 259 8.33 -11.04 4.07
C LEU A 259 8.67 -12.46 4.51
N ALA A 260 7.71 -13.21 5.04
CA ALA A 260 7.89 -14.61 5.40
C ALA A 260 8.13 -15.53 4.18
N GLN A 261 7.34 -15.37 3.11
CA GLN A 261 7.40 -16.26 1.94
C GLN A 261 8.73 -16.18 1.20
N PHE A 262 9.26 -14.97 1.00
CA PHE A 262 10.57 -14.80 0.35
C PHE A 262 11.72 -14.67 1.34
N ASP A 263 11.57 -15.12 2.60
CA ASP A 263 12.69 -15.16 3.55
C ASP A 263 13.86 -15.97 2.97
N PRO A 264 15.13 -15.52 3.08
CA PRO A 264 16.27 -16.25 2.51
C PRO A 264 16.38 -17.72 2.96
N CYS A 265 15.78 -18.08 4.09
CA CYS A 265 15.73 -19.45 4.60
C CYS A 265 14.66 -20.32 3.91
N MET A 266 13.74 -19.70 3.17
CA MET A 266 12.62 -20.37 2.51
C MET A 266 12.96 -20.73 1.07
N PRO A 267 12.42 -21.84 0.52
CA PRO A 267 12.65 -22.23 -0.88
C PRO A 267 12.24 -21.17 -1.90
N ALA A 268 11.27 -20.32 -1.57
CA ALA A 268 10.80 -19.22 -2.41
C ALA A 268 11.59 -17.92 -2.22
N GLY A 269 12.42 -17.80 -1.18
CA GLY A 269 13.25 -16.61 -0.91
C GLY A 269 14.59 -16.61 -1.62
N ARG A 270 14.69 -17.33 -2.74
CA ARG A 270 15.92 -17.33 -3.52
C ARG A 270 16.12 -15.96 -4.16
N LEU A 271 17.28 -15.39 -3.88
CA LEU A 271 17.70 -14.06 -4.37
C LEU A 271 17.93 -14.03 -5.89
N ASP A 272 18.03 -15.19 -6.53
CA ASP A 272 18.18 -15.35 -7.97
C ASP A 272 16.89 -15.02 -8.74
N GLN A 273 15.72 -14.95 -8.07
CA GLN A 273 14.42 -14.77 -8.74
C GLN A 273 13.53 -13.72 -8.07
N PRO A 274 13.97 -12.46 -7.92
CA PRO A 274 13.13 -11.38 -7.38
C PRO A 274 11.93 -11.06 -8.30
N GLY A 275 12.00 -11.46 -9.59
CA GLY A 275 10.87 -11.41 -10.51
C GLY A 275 9.61 -12.09 -9.97
N TRP A 276 9.76 -13.15 -9.16
CA TRP A 276 8.64 -13.85 -8.54
C TRP A 276 7.90 -12.99 -7.51
N MET A 277 8.63 -12.19 -6.72
CA MET A 277 8.02 -11.26 -5.78
C MET A 277 7.23 -10.18 -6.51
N PHE A 278 7.79 -9.60 -7.58
CA PHE A 278 7.10 -8.59 -8.37
C PHE A 278 5.86 -9.15 -9.09
N GLN A 279 5.94 -10.37 -9.63
CA GLN A 279 4.78 -11.04 -10.23
C GLN A 279 3.68 -11.33 -9.21
N LEU A 280 4.05 -11.73 -7.99
CA LEU A 280 3.08 -11.93 -6.93
C LEU A 280 2.42 -10.61 -6.50
N VAL A 281 3.21 -9.55 -6.31
CA VAL A 281 2.70 -8.20 -5.99
C VAL A 281 1.76 -7.68 -7.09
N LEU A 282 2.15 -7.87 -8.36
CA LEU A 282 1.33 -7.53 -9.51
C LEU A 282 0.00 -8.28 -9.49
N ARG A 283 0.05 -9.60 -9.28
CA ARG A 283 -1.13 -10.45 -9.20
C ARG A 283 -2.06 -10.01 -8.05
N LEU A 284 -1.52 -9.83 -6.85
CA LEU A 284 -2.28 -9.36 -5.68
C LEU A 284 -2.91 -7.98 -5.92
N THR A 285 -2.22 -7.10 -6.65
CA THR A 285 -2.78 -5.80 -7.04
C THR A 285 -3.99 -5.99 -7.95
N GLN A 286 -3.86 -6.79 -9.01
CA GLN A 286 -4.93 -7.06 -9.96
C GLN A 286 -6.13 -7.77 -9.33
N GLU A 287 -5.88 -8.74 -8.45
CA GLU A 287 -6.92 -9.52 -7.77
C GLU A 287 -7.74 -8.69 -6.78
N HIS A 288 -7.13 -7.68 -6.15
CA HIS A 288 -7.75 -6.93 -5.05
C HIS A 288 -8.09 -5.48 -5.35
N VAL A 289 -7.59 -4.89 -6.44
CA VAL A 289 -7.86 -3.48 -6.78
C VAL A 289 -9.36 -3.19 -6.94
N GLY A 290 -10.12 -4.10 -7.54
CA GLY A 290 -11.57 -3.95 -7.67
C GLY A 290 -12.29 -3.90 -6.32
N CYS A 291 -11.82 -4.69 -5.36
CA CYS A 291 -12.35 -4.67 -3.99
C CYS A 291 -12.03 -3.36 -3.25
N MET A 292 -10.94 -2.68 -3.59
CA MET A 292 -10.58 -1.40 -2.96
C MET A 292 -11.54 -0.27 -3.33
N ALA A 293 -12.34 -0.41 -4.39
CA ALA A 293 -13.37 0.58 -4.74
C ALA A 293 -14.41 0.76 -3.62
N VAL A 294 -14.71 -0.30 -2.87
CA VAL A 294 -15.63 -0.26 -1.70
C VAL A 294 -15.13 0.69 -0.60
N LEU A 295 -13.81 0.93 -0.56
CA LEU A 295 -13.16 1.80 0.40
C LEU A 295 -13.07 3.26 -0.09
N GLN A 296 -13.34 3.55 -1.36
CA GLN A 296 -13.29 4.92 -1.90
C GLN A 296 -14.12 5.96 -1.10
N PRO A 297 -15.30 5.63 -0.54
CA PRO A 297 -16.05 6.56 0.30
C PRO A 297 -15.26 7.13 1.49
N LEU A 298 -14.25 6.42 2.02
CA LEU A 298 -13.40 6.95 3.10
C LEU A 298 -12.54 8.13 2.63
N VAL A 299 -12.00 8.05 1.41
CA VAL A 299 -11.17 9.09 0.80
C VAL A 299 -12.03 10.32 0.51
N VAL A 300 -13.24 10.11 -0.02
CA VAL A 300 -14.23 11.16 -0.24
C VAL A 300 -14.61 11.83 1.07
N ALA A 301 -14.88 11.06 2.13
CA ALA A 301 -15.25 11.58 3.45
C ALA A 301 -14.13 12.35 4.18
N CYS A 302 -12.88 12.17 3.76
CA CYS A 302 -11.72 12.95 4.19
C CYS A 302 -11.42 14.16 3.30
N GLY A 303 -12.21 14.41 2.25
CA GLY A 303 -12.00 15.51 1.30
C GLY A 303 -10.77 15.32 0.41
N LEU A 304 -10.34 14.08 0.18
CA LEU A 304 -9.10 13.74 -0.54
C LEU A 304 -9.33 13.24 -1.96
N ALA A 305 -10.57 13.13 -2.42
CA ALA A 305 -10.92 12.45 -3.68
C ALA A 305 -10.37 13.13 -4.95
N SER A 306 -9.95 14.39 -4.88
CA SER A 306 -9.31 15.10 -6.01
C SER A 306 -7.87 14.67 -6.27
N HIS A 307 -7.20 14.09 -5.28
CA HIS A 307 -5.79 13.66 -5.37
C HIS A 307 -5.64 12.16 -5.18
N TYR A 308 -6.51 11.55 -4.37
CA TYR A 308 -6.37 10.17 -3.95
C TYR A 308 -7.46 9.27 -4.51
N HIS A 309 -7.01 8.09 -4.96
CA HIS A 309 -7.86 6.96 -5.29
C HIS A 309 -7.42 5.73 -4.50
N MET A 310 -8.33 5.09 -3.77
CA MET A 310 -7.96 4.03 -2.82
C MET A 310 -7.33 2.81 -3.50
N GLY A 311 -7.76 2.47 -4.71
CA GLY A 311 -7.13 1.41 -5.50
C GLY A 311 -5.69 1.73 -5.95
N VAL A 312 -5.39 3.02 -6.16
CA VAL A 312 -4.04 3.49 -6.51
C VAL A 312 -3.15 3.48 -5.28
N GLU A 313 -3.65 3.99 -4.15
CA GLU A 313 -2.94 3.98 -2.88
C GLU A 313 -2.63 2.57 -2.39
N TRP A 314 -3.56 1.63 -2.58
CA TRP A 314 -3.33 0.21 -2.36
C TRP A 314 -2.13 -0.33 -3.16
N ALA A 315 -2.10 -0.05 -4.47
CA ALA A 315 -1.02 -0.47 -5.35
C ALA A 315 0.33 0.15 -4.95
N ARG A 316 0.33 1.44 -4.60
CA ARG A 316 1.52 2.17 -4.09
C ARG A 316 2.03 1.54 -2.79
N ALA A 317 1.14 1.29 -1.84
CA ALA A 317 1.50 0.66 -0.58
C ALA A 317 2.06 -0.76 -0.76
N LEU A 318 1.49 -1.56 -1.67
CA LEU A 318 1.98 -2.91 -1.95
C LEU A 318 3.35 -2.90 -2.68
N ARG A 319 3.55 -1.95 -3.59
CA ARG A 319 4.85 -1.68 -4.22
C ARG A 319 5.90 -1.32 -3.16
N ASP A 320 5.58 -0.41 -2.25
CA ASP A 320 6.52 0.05 -1.23
C ASP A 320 6.83 -1.05 -0.22
N ALA A 321 5.84 -1.89 0.11
CA ALA A 321 6.04 -3.11 0.89
C ALA A 321 7.07 -4.06 0.25
N ALA A 322 7.06 -4.20 -1.07
CA ALA A 322 8.04 -4.99 -1.82
C ALA A 322 9.42 -4.31 -1.88
N LYS A 323 9.47 -2.98 -2.02
CA LYS A 323 10.73 -2.21 -2.04
C LYS A 323 11.51 -2.30 -0.74
N VAL A 324 10.83 -2.25 0.43
CA VAL A 324 11.47 -2.38 1.76
C VAL A 324 12.33 -3.65 1.81
N ARG A 325 11.89 -4.72 1.16
CA ARG A 325 12.66 -5.96 1.06
C ARG A 325 13.86 -5.84 0.11
N GLY A 326 13.68 -5.21 -1.05
CA GLY A 326 14.76 -5.03 -2.03
C GLY A 326 15.98 -4.33 -1.43
N VAL A 327 15.76 -3.31 -0.59
CA VAL A 327 16.83 -2.63 0.15
C VAL A 327 17.56 -3.57 1.11
N ARG A 328 16.82 -4.43 1.83
CA ARG A 328 17.43 -5.42 2.75
C ARG A 328 18.25 -6.48 2.02
N TRP A 329 17.96 -6.74 0.75
CA TRP A 329 18.73 -7.63 -0.11
C TRP A 329 19.97 -6.97 -0.74
N GLY A 330 20.25 -5.71 -0.40
CA GLY A 330 21.40 -4.99 -0.95
C GLY A 330 21.23 -4.63 -2.43
N LEU A 331 20.00 -4.68 -2.96
CA LEU A 331 19.74 -4.10 -4.28
C LEU A 331 20.06 -2.61 -4.18
N PRO A 332 20.95 -2.07 -5.04
CA PRO A 332 21.29 -0.66 -4.99
C PRO A 332 20.00 0.14 -5.14
N ARG A 333 19.73 1.06 -4.20
CA ARG A 333 18.70 2.08 -4.39
C ARG A 333 19.01 2.71 -5.75
N GLY A 334 18.08 2.58 -6.71
CA GLY A 334 18.34 3.03 -8.08
C GLY A 334 18.90 4.44 -8.02
N GLN A 335 20.12 4.64 -8.54
CA GLN A 335 20.84 5.92 -8.49
C GLN A 335 20.15 7.05 -9.27
N GLY A 336 18.91 6.87 -9.74
CA GLY A 336 18.12 7.89 -10.44
C GLY A 336 17.60 9.04 -9.56
N GLU A 337 17.74 8.95 -8.23
CA GLU A 337 17.39 10.03 -7.30
C GLU A 337 18.62 10.80 -6.75
N ALA A 338 19.84 10.43 -7.18
CA ALA A 338 21.01 11.27 -6.89
C ALA A 338 20.90 12.52 -7.76
N GLY A 339 20.33 13.57 -7.17
CA GLY A 339 20.12 14.86 -7.79
C GLY A 339 21.34 15.33 -8.57
N ALA A 340 21.05 15.99 -9.70
CA ALA A 340 21.96 16.86 -10.41
C ALA A 340 22.33 18.08 -9.53
N GLY A 341 22.94 17.83 -8.37
CA GLY A 341 23.65 18.83 -7.59
C GLY A 341 24.90 19.18 -8.37
N GLY A 342 24.80 20.22 -9.19
CA GLY A 342 25.90 20.76 -9.96
C GLY A 342 27.12 20.99 -9.07
N SER A 343 28.22 20.33 -9.44
CA SER A 343 29.55 20.81 -9.10
C SER A 343 29.71 22.16 -9.80
N VAL A 344 29.60 23.24 -9.05
CA VAL A 344 30.10 24.55 -9.47
C VAL A 344 31.57 24.57 -9.09
N ASP A 345 32.42 24.46 -10.12
CA ASP A 345 33.83 24.86 -10.06
C ASP A 345 33.95 26.38 -9.87
#